data_AF-A0A6I9N7I3-F1
#
_entry.id   AF-A0A6I9N7I3-F1
#
_cell.length_a   1.000
_cell.length_b   1.000
_cell.length_c   1.000
_cell.angle_alpha   90.00
_cell.angle_beta   90.00
_cell.angle_gamma   90.00
#
_symmetry.space_group_name_H-M   'P 1'
#
loop_
_entity.id
_entity.type
_entity.pdbx_description
1 polymer ?
#
loop_
_entity_poly.entity_id
_entity_poly.type
_entity_poly.pdbx_seq_one_letter_code
_entity_poly.pdbx_strand_id
1 'polypeptide(L)'
;MESLRVLELYSGIGGMHYALKESGIHAEVVAAIDINTTANEIYTHNYPDTPLWNKTIEGITLEDFNKLSFDMILMSPPCQPFTRIGLQGDINDPRTKSFLYILDLLPRLCRLPRYILLENVKGFETSAAR
;
A
#
# COMPACT_ATOMS: atom_id res chain seq x y z
N MET A 1 -23.70 -9.99 -3.65
CA MET A 1 -22.82 -9.30 -2.68
C MET A 1 -22.01 -8.31 -3.49
N GLU A 2 -21.97 -7.04 -3.08
CA GLU A 2 -21.14 -6.04 -3.81
C GLU A 2 -19.65 -6.45 -3.74
N SER A 3 -18.88 -6.13 -4.80
CA SER A 3 -17.44 -6.42 -4.86
C SER A 3 -16.71 -5.56 -3.84
N LEU A 4 -15.84 -6.19 -3.04
CA LEU A 4 -14.99 -5.47 -2.09
C LEU A 4 -14.00 -4.58 -2.84
N ARG A 5 -13.98 -3.28 -2.55
CA ARG A 5 -13.07 -2.35 -3.22
C ARG A 5 -11.75 -2.28 -2.47
N VAL A 6 -10.66 -2.61 -3.14
CA VAL A 6 -9.33 -2.78 -2.52
C VAL A 6 -8.35 -1.73 -3.03
N LEU A 7 -7.70 -1.06 -2.10
CA LEU A 7 -6.55 -0.21 -2.37
C LEU A 7 -5.27 -0.99 -2.09
N GLU A 8 -4.37 -1.08 -3.06
CA GLU A 8 -3.07 -1.75 -2.92
C GLU A 8 -1.95 -0.71 -2.85
N LEU A 9 -1.32 -0.56 -1.69
CA LEU A 9 -0.20 0.34 -1.46
C LEU A 9 1.11 -0.45 -1.47
N TYR A 10 2.17 0.15 -2.06
CA TYR A 10 3.46 -0.52 -2.24
C TYR A 10 3.30 -1.80 -3.08
N SER A 11 2.57 -1.68 -4.20
CA SER A 11 2.09 -2.84 -4.96
C SER A 11 3.21 -3.69 -5.55
N GLY A 12 4.40 -3.11 -5.77
CA GLY A 12 5.53 -3.80 -6.39
C GLY A 12 5.10 -4.48 -7.69
N ILE A 13 5.34 -5.78 -7.79
CA ILE A 13 4.98 -6.59 -8.95
C ILE A 13 3.57 -7.22 -8.88
N GLY A 14 2.77 -6.87 -7.86
CA GLY A 14 1.38 -7.33 -7.69
C GLY A 14 1.24 -8.63 -6.91
N GLY A 15 2.07 -8.82 -5.89
CA GLY A 15 2.00 -9.99 -5.01
C GLY A 15 0.72 -10.02 -4.15
N MET A 16 0.32 -8.87 -3.61
CA MET A 16 -0.93 -8.75 -2.85
C MET A 16 -2.15 -8.88 -3.75
N HIS A 17 -2.11 -8.30 -4.96
CA HIS A 17 -3.13 -8.55 -5.98
C HIS A 17 -3.30 -10.05 -6.28
N TYR A 18 -2.19 -10.76 -6.52
CA TYR A 18 -2.22 -12.19 -6.79
C TYR A 18 -2.86 -12.96 -5.63
N ALA A 19 -2.44 -12.68 -4.39
CA ALA A 19 -3.00 -13.29 -3.20
C ALA A 19 -4.50 -13.01 -3.03
N LEU A 20 -4.95 -11.78 -3.33
CA LEU A 20 -6.36 -11.41 -3.29
C LEU A 20 -7.17 -12.26 -4.28
N LYS A 21 -6.68 -12.45 -5.50
CA LYS A 21 -7.32 -13.31 -6.51
C LYS A 21 -7.37 -14.77 -6.07
N GLU A 22 -6.27 -15.31 -5.56
CA GLU A 22 -6.19 -16.70 -5.09
C GLU A 22 -7.05 -16.95 -3.84
N SER A 23 -7.32 -15.93 -3.03
CA SER A 23 -8.17 -16.06 -1.83
C SER A 23 -9.64 -16.40 -2.14
N GLY A 24 -10.08 -16.21 -3.39
CA GLY A 24 -11.48 -16.39 -3.79
C GLY A 24 -12.45 -15.34 -3.23
N ILE A 25 -11.94 -14.28 -2.57
CA ILE A 25 -12.75 -13.16 -2.13
C ILE A 25 -13.21 -12.37 -3.36
N HIS A 26 -14.51 -12.10 -3.44
CA HIS A 26 -15.08 -11.25 -4.50
C HIS A 26 -14.69 -9.78 -4.27
N ALA A 27 -13.58 -9.38 -4.89
CA ALA A 27 -12.94 -8.08 -4.70
C ALA A 27 -12.37 -7.52 -6.02
N GLU A 28 -12.20 -6.21 -6.06
CA GLU A 28 -11.63 -5.45 -7.17
C GLU A 28 -10.57 -4.48 -6.63
N VAL A 29 -9.38 -4.48 -7.23
CA VAL A 29 -8.35 -3.47 -6.91
C VAL A 29 -8.67 -2.17 -7.64
N VAL A 30 -9.08 -1.15 -6.89
CA VAL A 30 -9.50 0.15 -7.45
C VAL A 30 -8.32 1.07 -7.76
N ALA A 31 -7.18 0.84 -7.10
CA ALA A 31 -5.91 1.46 -7.42
C ALA A 31 -4.77 0.64 -6.81
N ALA A 32 -3.70 0.48 -7.59
CA ALA A 32 -2.40 0.02 -7.14
C ALA A 32 -1.39 1.17 -7.21
N ILE A 33 -0.54 1.31 -6.19
CA ILE A 33 0.39 2.43 -6.08
C ILE A 33 1.80 1.91 -5.80
N ASP A 34 2.73 2.25 -6.69
CA ASP A 34 4.17 2.05 -6.50
C ASP A 34 4.98 3.08 -7.29
N ILE A 35 6.14 3.46 -6.76
CA ILE A 35 7.06 4.42 -7.40
C ILE A 35 8.03 3.75 -8.37
N ASN A 36 8.21 2.43 -8.28
CA ASN A 36 9.18 1.70 -9.06
C ASN A 36 8.63 1.43 -10.46
N THR A 37 9.16 2.16 -11.45
CA THR A 37 8.75 2.05 -12.86
C THR A 37 8.89 0.63 -13.41
N THR A 38 9.96 -0.09 -13.05
CA THR A 38 10.19 -1.46 -13.51
C THR A 38 9.18 -2.44 -12.89
N ALA A 39 8.89 -2.31 -11.60
CA ALA A 39 7.87 -3.11 -10.95
C ALA A 39 6.48 -2.83 -11.56
N ASN A 40 6.20 -1.56 -11.87
CA ASN A 40 4.97 -1.12 -12.51
C ASN A 40 4.78 -1.70 -13.93
N GLU A 41 5.86 -1.84 -14.71
CA GLU A 41 5.81 -2.53 -16.01
C GLU A 41 5.38 -3.99 -15.85
N ILE A 42 5.96 -4.69 -14.87
CA ILE A 42 5.63 -6.09 -14.56
C ILE A 42 4.19 -6.18 -14.03
N TYR A 43 3.79 -5.26 -13.14
CA TYR A 43 2.43 -5.21 -12.60
C TYR A 43 1.41 -5.05 -13.73
N THR A 44 1.61 -4.05 -14.60
CA THR A 44 0.71 -3.76 -15.74
C THR A 44 0.63 -4.93 -16.71
N HIS A 45 1.75 -5.63 -16.94
CA HIS A 45 1.75 -6.83 -17.76
C HIS A 45 0.81 -7.92 -17.22
N ASN A 46 0.74 -8.09 -15.89
CA ASN A 46 -0.11 -9.09 -15.25
C ASN A 46 -1.56 -8.61 -15.03
N TYR A 47 -1.75 -7.30 -14.79
CA TYR A 47 -3.04 -6.69 -14.43
C TYR A 47 -3.33 -5.44 -15.27
N PRO A 48 -3.49 -5.58 -16.61
CA PRO A 48 -3.59 -4.43 -17.53
C PRO A 48 -4.81 -3.55 -17.29
N ASP A 49 -5.89 -4.12 -16.73
CA ASP A 49 -7.14 -3.40 -16.47
C ASP A 49 -7.17 -2.72 -15.09
N THR A 50 -6.16 -2.94 -14.25
CA THR A 50 -6.11 -2.35 -12.91
C THR A 50 -5.50 -0.95 -12.96
N PRO A 51 -6.16 0.08 -12.40
CA PRO A 51 -5.58 1.41 -12.32
C PRO A 51 -4.27 1.41 -11.53
N LEU A 52 -3.16 1.70 -12.21
CA LEU A 52 -1.83 1.77 -11.61
C LEU A 52 -1.36 3.22 -11.54
N TRP A 53 -1.03 3.67 -10.33
CA TRP A 53 -0.56 5.02 -10.06
C TRP A 53 0.93 5.01 -9.78
N ASN A 54 1.71 5.40 -10.78
CA ASN A 54 3.14 5.62 -10.63
C ASN A 54 3.40 6.96 -9.91
N LYS A 55 3.23 6.96 -8.58
CA LYS A 55 3.34 8.14 -7.71
C LYS A 55 3.89 7.74 -6.35
N THR A 56 4.54 8.70 -5.69
CA THR A 56 4.79 8.58 -4.25
C THR A 56 3.46 8.61 -3.51
N ILE A 57 3.35 7.84 -2.43
CA ILE A 57 2.13 7.81 -1.59
C ILE A 57 1.86 9.20 -1.01
N GLU A 58 2.90 9.92 -0.60
CA GLU A 58 2.82 11.29 -0.07
C GLU A 58 2.41 12.32 -1.13
N GLY A 59 2.47 11.94 -2.42
CA GLY A 59 2.00 12.77 -3.54
C GLY A 59 0.51 12.62 -3.82
N ILE A 60 -0.19 11.74 -3.12
CA ILE A 60 -1.63 11.49 -3.30
C ILE A 60 -2.38 12.29 -2.24
N THR A 61 -3.32 13.13 -2.65
CA THR A 61 -4.05 13.98 -1.69
C THR A 61 -5.12 13.20 -0.94
N LEU A 62 -5.52 13.69 0.24
CA LEU A 62 -6.68 13.13 0.97
C LEU A 62 -7.95 13.09 0.10
N GLU A 63 -8.14 14.08 -0.78
CA GLU A 63 -9.28 14.10 -1.71
C GLU A 63 -9.20 12.96 -2.73
N ASP A 64 -8.01 12.66 -3.26
CA ASP A 64 -7.81 11.55 -4.18
C ASP A 64 -8.08 10.20 -3.50
N PHE A 65 -7.63 10.00 -2.26
CA PHE A 65 -7.98 8.80 -1.48
C PHE A 65 -9.50 8.69 -1.25
N ASN A 66 -10.16 9.80 -0.89
CA ASN A 66 -11.61 9.80 -0.68
C ASN A 66 -12.39 9.47 -1.95
N LYS A 67 -11.91 9.91 -3.13
CA LYS A 67 -12.54 9.59 -4.43
C LYS A 67 -12.47 8.10 -4.78
N LEU A 68 -11.46 7.37 -4.31
CA LEU A 68 -11.31 5.93 -4.59
C LEU A 68 -12.40 5.09 -3.90
N SER A 69 -12.92 5.53 -2.75
CA SER A 69 -14.00 4.86 -2.00
C SER A 69 -13.72 3.36 -1.83
N PHE A 70 -12.70 3.01 -1.07
CA PHE A 70 -12.26 1.63 -0.83
C PHE A 70 -12.74 1.08 0.52
N ASP A 71 -12.88 -0.24 0.60
CA ASP A 71 -13.28 -0.98 1.80
C ASP A 71 -12.11 -1.65 2.51
N MET A 72 -11.04 -1.93 1.77
CA MET A 72 -9.87 -2.64 2.25
C MET A 72 -8.59 -1.99 1.76
N ILE A 73 -7.57 -1.97 2.60
CA ILE A 73 -6.20 -1.63 2.22
C ILE A 73 -5.33 -2.88 2.34
N LEU A 74 -4.61 -3.21 1.27
CA LEU A 74 -3.48 -4.14 1.31
C LEU A 74 -2.20 -3.32 1.20
N MET A 75 -1.25 -3.55 2.10
CA MET A 75 0.01 -2.80 2.06
C MET A 75 1.22 -3.64 2.49
N SER A 76 2.34 -3.40 1.83
CA SER A 76 3.66 -3.97 2.17
C SER A 76 4.73 -2.86 2.20
N PRO A 77 4.69 -1.97 3.21
CA PRO A 77 5.63 -0.85 3.30
C PRO A 77 7.09 -1.34 3.34
N PRO A 78 8.04 -0.63 2.70
CA PRO A 78 9.43 -1.03 2.68
C PRO A 78 10.06 -1.03 4.08
N CYS A 79 10.67 -2.17 4.41
CA CYS A 79 11.24 -2.51 5.72
C CYS A 79 12.56 -1.77 6.08
N GLN A 80 13.11 -0.92 5.21
CA GLN A 80 14.53 -0.53 5.29
C GLN A 80 15.04 0.21 6.56
N PRO A 81 14.23 0.85 7.41
CA PRO A 81 14.69 1.30 8.73
C PRO A 81 14.89 0.16 9.75
N PHE A 82 14.36 -1.04 9.51
CA PHE A 82 14.19 -2.11 10.52
C PHE A 82 15.14 -3.29 10.34
N THR A 83 16.02 -3.28 9.34
CA THR A 83 17.01 -4.35 9.13
C THR A 83 18.32 -4.07 9.88
N ARG A 84 18.83 -5.08 10.61
CA ARG A 84 20.07 -5.07 11.42
C ARG A 84 21.37 -4.67 10.69
N ILE A 85 21.34 -4.42 9.39
CA ILE A 85 22.51 -4.26 8.51
C ILE A 85 22.56 -2.88 7.83
N GLY A 86 21.48 -2.09 7.87
CA GLY A 86 21.44 -0.72 7.33
C GLY A 86 21.71 0.32 8.41
N LEU A 87 22.49 1.35 8.08
CA LEU A 87 22.74 2.54 8.89
C LEU A 87 21.44 3.01 9.59
N GLN A 88 21.54 3.35 10.88
CA GLN A 88 20.48 3.88 11.76
C GLN A 88 19.94 5.24 11.27
N GLY A 89 19.38 5.27 10.06
CA GLY A 89 18.62 6.38 9.51
C GLY A 89 17.20 6.33 10.04
N ASP A 90 17.06 6.67 11.32
CA ASP A 90 15.80 7.02 11.97
C ASP A 90 15.01 8.06 11.13
N ILE A 91 13.69 8.19 11.32
CA ILE A 91 12.67 9.19 10.85
C ILE A 91 12.82 10.05 9.57
N ASN A 92 14.02 10.32 9.06
CA ASN A 92 14.34 11.09 7.86
C ASN A 92 14.42 10.24 6.58
N ASP A 93 14.26 8.91 6.65
CA ASP A 93 14.16 8.07 5.45
C ASP A 93 12.82 8.35 4.74
N PRO A 94 12.81 8.74 3.44
CA PRO A 94 11.59 8.88 2.64
C PRO A 94 10.68 7.63 2.70
N ARG A 95 11.26 6.45 2.96
CA ARG A 95 10.54 5.18 3.06
C ARG A 95 9.69 5.08 4.33
N THR A 96 10.15 5.63 5.46
CA THR A 96 9.35 5.74 6.70
C THR A 96 8.28 6.83 6.56
N LYS A 97 8.60 7.92 5.85
CA LYS A 97 7.70 9.05 5.64
C LYS A 97 6.39 8.63 4.95
N SER A 98 6.47 7.78 3.94
CA SER A 98 5.28 7.27 3.23
C SER A 98 4.32 6.50 4.15
N PHE A 99 4.83 5.71 5.08
CA PHE A 99 3.99 4.96 6.02
C PHE A 99 3.38 5.87 7.08
N LEU A 100 4.18 6.79 7.65
CA LEU A 100 3.68 7.81 8.57
C LEU A 100 2.61 8.70 7.93
N TYR A 101 2.76 9.02 6.63
CA TYR A 101 1.76 9.75 5.87
C TYR A 101 0.43 9.00 5.80
N ILE A 102 0.45 7.68 5.55
CA ILE A 102 -0.77 6.85 5.59
C ILE A 102 -1.39 6.87 6.99
N LEU A 103 -0.59 6.73 8.05
CA LEU A 103 -1.09 6.77 9.43
C LEU A 103 -1.75 8.11 9.80
N ASP A 104 -1.22 9.25 9.30
CA ASP A 104 -1.85 10.57 9.46
C ASP A 104 -3.16 10.69 8.65
N LEU A 105 -3.18 10.11 7.44
CA LEU A 105 -4.28 10.25 6.50
C LEU A 105 -5.49 9.37 6.88
N LEU A 106 -5.24 8.15 7.34
CA LEU A 106 -6.28 7.16 7.70
C LEU A 106 -7.42 7.74 8.56
N PRO A 107 -7.16 8.40 9.72
CA PRO A 107 -8.22 8.97 10.56
C PRO A 107 -8.95 10.16 9.92
N ARG A 108 -8.44 10.71 8.82
CA ARG A 108 -8.99 11.87 8.10
C ARG A 108 -9.85 11.49 6.90
N LEU A 109 -9.91 10.20 6.54
CA LEU A 109 -10.75 9.69 5.46
C LEU A 109 -12.24 9.93 5.75
N CYS A 110 -13.00 10.32 4.73
CA CYS A 110 -14.46 10.46 4.83
C CYS A 110 -15.14 9.10 5.08
N ARG A 111 -14.56 8.02 4.57
CA ARG A 111 -14.99 6.63 4.78
C ARG A 111 -13.78 5.82 5.20
N LEU A 112 -13.83 5.27 6.42
CA LEU A 112 -12.77 4.40 6.93
C LEU A 112 -12.85 3.02 6.27
N PRO A 113 -11.71 2.43 5.86
CA PRO A 113 -11.70 1.04 5.40
C PRO A 113 -12.11 0.12 6.55
N ARG A 114 -12.86 -0.93 6.21
CA ARG A 114 -13.26 -1.96 7.17
C ARG A 114 -12.14 -2.94 7.46
N TYR A 115 -11.22 -3.11 6.51
CA TYR A 115 -10.13 -4.08 6.60
C TYR A 115 -8.79 -3.47 6.23
N ILE A 116 -7.76 -3.87 6.94
CA ILE A 116 -6.38 -3.51 6.64
C ILE A 116 -5.54 -4.78 6.77
N LEU A 117 -4.80 -5.12 5.72
CA LEU A 117 -3.75 -6.13 5.75
C LEU A 117 -2.41 -5.43 5.55
N LEU A 118 -1.51 -5.61 6.52
CA LEU A 118 -0.16 -5.06 6.48
C LEU A 118 0.84 -6.21 6.56
N GLU A 119 1.69 -6.35 5.55
CA GLU A 119 2.86 -7.22 5.58
C GLU A 119 4.09 -6.42 5.96
N ASN A 120 4.92 -7.00 6.81
CA ASN A 120 6.21 -6.44 7.18
C ASN A 120 7.12 -7.55 7.70
N VAL A 121 8.40 -7.24 7.83
CA VAL A 121 9.39 -8.18 8.33
C VAL A 121 9.29 -8.41 9.83
N LYS A 122 9.91 -9.52 10.27
CA LYS A 122 10.22 -9.78 11.67
C LYS A 122 11.10 -8.65 12.26
N GLY A 123 10.65 -8.06 13.36
CA GLY A 123 11.27 -6.92 14.04
C GLY A 123 10.40 -5.66 14.02
N PHE A 124 9.46 -5.55 13.07
CA PHE A 124 8.52 -4.43 12.99
C PHE A 124 7.65 -4.31 14.24
N GLU A 125 7.29 -5.43 14.86
CA GLU A 125 6.44 -5.50 16.06
C GLU A 125 7.04 -4.79 17.28
N THR A 126 8.36 -4.58 17.29
CA THR A 126 9.08 -3.85 18.34
C THR A 126 9.47 -2.43 17.95
N SER A 127 9.11 -1.99 16.74
CA SER A 127 9.50 -0.68 16.22
C SER A 127 8.57 0.44 16.72
N ALA A 128 9.10 1.67 16.76
CA ALA A 128 8.32 2.86 17.12
C ALA A 128 7.28 3.25 16.05
N ALA A 129 7.35 2.65 14.85
CA ALA A 129 6.50 2.95 13.71
C ALA A 129 5.24 2.06 13.64
N ARG A 130 4.95 1.25 14.67
CA ARG A 130 3.73 0.42 14.72
C ARG A 130 2.44 1.22 14.81
#